data_AF-A0A196MTQ0-F1
#
_entry.id   AF-A0A196MTQ0-F1
#
_cell.length_a   1.000
_cell.length_b   1.000
_cell.length_c   1.000
_cell.angle_alpha   90.00
_cell.angle_beta   90.00
_cell.angle_gamma   90.00
#
_symmetry.space_group_name_H-M   'P 1'
#
loop_
_entity.id
_entity.type
_entity.pdbx_description
1 polymer ?
#
loop_
_entity_poly.entity_id
_entity_poly.type
_entity_poly.pdbx_seq_one_letter_code
_entity_poly.pdbx_strand_id
1 'polypeptide(L)'
;MSRTAIMPRNQTGAILRRDMEMIRSQVDAFVLALEAWHVISSRARNCLGHLDRATDASSTVAGVLIEQMQLSDLSRCAQANILRLPNLGRVSYCEIAAAMDRYGWRFHDQWTGKPERPALEALGSSLPRYLQRVTRAAEVRAETFALGEKMLRFHEQDGLSGAEIGKLFGVTGAAAHASIQKVRHIVELRRRHPLPPPPAMC
;
A
#
# COMPACT_ATOMS: atom_id res chain seq x y z
N MET A 1 23.96 36.86 45.42
CA MET A 1 24.53 36.29 44.19
C MET A 1 23.43 35.53 43.46
N SER A 2 22.76 36.16 42.49
CA SER A 2 21.65 35.56 41.73
C SER A 2 22.10 35.27 40.31
N ARG A 3 22.10 34.00 39.87
CA ARG A 3 22.28 33.61 38.47
C ARG A 3 20.95 33.06 37.94
N THR A 4 20.25 33.90 37.18
CA THR A 4 19.09 33.51 36.40
C THR A 4 19.58 32.76 35.16
N ALA A 5 19.27 31.46 35.06
CA ALA A 5 19.55 30.68 33.87
C ALA A 5 18.52 31.02 32.77
N ILE A 6 18.99 31.63 31.70
CA ILE A 6 18.22 31.87 30.47
C ILE A 6 18.28 30.58 29.65
N MET A 7 17.14 29.88 29.53
CA MET A 7 16.97 28.75 28.61
C MET A 7 16.92 29.24 27.15
N PRO A 8 17.55 28.53 26.19
CA PRO A 8 17.69 29.01 24.82
C PRO A 8 16.40 28.82 23.99
N ARG A 9 15.99 29.91 23.33
CA ARG A 9 14.78 30.10 22.50
C ARG A 9 14.77 29.38 21.13
N ASN A 10 15.57 28.32 20.93
CA ASN A 10 15.82 27.75 19.59
C ASN A 10 15.17 26.39 19.27
N GLN A 11 14.31 25.84 20.14
CA GLN A 11 13.68 24.54 19.87
C GLN A 11 12.46 24.61 18.94
N THR A 12 11.70 25.72 18.95
CA THR A 12 10.44 25.86 18.20
C THR A 12 10.65 25.93 16.69
N GLY A 13 11.75 26.56 16.24
CA GLY A 13 12.10 26.66 14.81
C GLY A 13 12.61 25.35 14.21
N ALA A 14 13.18 24.47 15.03
CA ALA A 14 13.65 23.14 14.59
C ALA A 14 12.49 22.15 14.42
N ILE A 15 11.47 22.23 15.29
CA ILE A 15 10.25 21.41 15.20
C ILE A 15 9.44 21.81 13.95
N LEU A 16 9.21 23.11 13.74
CA LEU A 16 8.50 23.60 12.55
C LEU A 16 9.23 23.31 11.22
N ARG A 17 10.57 23.33 11.21
CA ARG A 17 11.36 22.92 10.03
C ARG A 17 11.24 21.43 9.73
N ARG A 18 11.29 20.56 10.75
CA ARG A 18 11.11 19.10 10.58
C ARG A 18 9.70 18.73 10.12
N ASP A 19 8.68 19.40 10.64
CA ASP A 19 7.30 19.17 10.21
C ASP A 19 7.08 19.62 8.75
N MET A 20 7.68 20.75 8.34
CA MET A 20 7.66 21.16 6.92
C MET A 20 8.54 20.29 6.01
N GLU A 21 9.65 19.72 6.50
CA GLU A 21 10.48 18.77 5.76
C GLU A 21 9.79 17.41 5.61
N MET A 22 9.04 16.94 6.61
CA MET A 22 8.18 15.75 6.51
C MET A 22 7.05 15.95 5.49
N ILE A 23 6.41 17.13 5.46
CA ILE A 23 5.36 17.43 4.46
C ILE A 23 5.97 17.49 3.05
N ARG A 24 7.24 17.90 2.90
CA ARG A 24 7.96 17.94 1.62
C ARG A 24 8.46 16.58 1.12
N SER A 25 8.40 15.52 1.92
CA SER A 25 8.83 14.17 1.52
C SER A 25 7.67 13.18 1.35
N GLN A 26 6.42 13.60 1.53
CA GLN A 26 5.27 12.73 1.29
C GLN A 26 5.00 12.57 -0.20
N VAL A 27 4.86 11.32 -0.64
CA VAL A 27 4.53 10.98 -2.02
C VAL A 27 3.18 10.29 -2.03
N ASP A 28 2.18 10.91 -2.65
CA ASP A 28 0.82 10.39 -2.65
C ASP A 28 0.63 9.35 -3.77
N ALA A 29 0.58 8.08 -3.38
CA ALA A 29 0.42 6.98 -4.32
C ALA A 29 -1.03 6.48 -4.33
N PHE A 30 -1.55 6.18 -5.52
CA PHE A 30 -2.83 5.47 -5.64
C PHE A 30 -2.75 4.07 -5.02
N VAL A 31 -3.78 3.68 -4.27
CA VAL A 31 -3.90 2.32 -3.73
C VAL A 31 -3.92 1.28 -4.86
N LEU A 32 -4.55 1.59 -6.00
CA LEU A 32 -4.50 0.76 -7.20
C LEU A 32 -3.09 0.62 -7.78
N ALA A 33 -2.28 1.68 -7.77
CA ALA A 33 -0.89 1.60 -8.22
C ALA A 33 -0.08 0.69 -7.29
N LEU A 34 -0.28 0.80 -5.98
CA LEU A 34 0.37 -0.07 -4.99
C LEU A 34 0.03 -1.56 -5.23
N GLU A 35 -1.21 -1.88 -5.58
CA GLU A 35 -1.60 -3.25 -5.96
C GLU A 35 -0.95 -3.69 -7.27
N ALA A 36 -1.05 -2.88 -8.32
CA ALA A 36 -0.57 -3.21 -9.66
C ALA A 36 0.94 -3.48 -9.67
N TRP A 37 1.69 -2.79 -8.81
CA TRP A 37 3.13 -2.97 -8.62
C TRP A 37 3.49 -3.94 -7.47
N HIS A 38 2.51 -4.70 -6.99
CA HIS A 38 2.65 -5.77 -5.99
C HIS A 38 3.15 -5.32 -4.61
N VAL A 39 3.14 -4.02 -4.34
CA VAL A 39 3.47 -3.44 -3.01
C VAL A 39 2.45 -3.91 -1.98
N ILE A 40 1.17 -3.91 -2.34
CA ILE A 40 0.09 -4.51 -1.55
C ILE A 40 -0.62 -5.61 -2.34
N SER A 41 -1.33 -6.49 -1.65
CA SER A 41 -2.17 -7.51 -2.29
C SER A 41 -3.53 -6.96 -2.71
N SER A 42 -4.17 -7.63 -3.69
CA SER A 42 -5.58 -7.40 -4.02
C SER A 42 -6.50 -7.56 -2.81
N ARG A 43 -6.15 -8.47 -1.88
CA ARG A 43 -6.87 -8.64 -0.62
C ARG A 43 -6.78 -7.38 0.25
N ALA A 44 -5.58 -6.82 0.42
CA ALA A 44 -5.39 -5.60 1.19
C ALA A 44 -6.22 -4.44 0.61
N ARG A 45 -6.15 -4.21 -0.71
CA ARG A 45 -7.01 -3.21 -1.37
C ARG A 45 -8.49 -3.49 -1.17
N ASN A 46 -8.95 -4.72 -1.42
CA ASN A 46 -10.38 -5.06 -1.28
C ASN A 46 -10.90 -4.83 0.13
N CYS A 47 -10.08 -5.07 1.16
CA CYS A 47 -10.46 -4.77 2.54
C CYS A 47 -10.66 -3.25 2.76
N LEU A 48 -9.83 -2.41 2.15
CA LEU A 48 -9.97 -0.95 2.20
C LEU A 48 -11.26 -0.45 1.52
N GLY A 49 -11.78 -1.17 0.52
CA GLY A 49 -13.07 -0.86 -0.10
C GLY A 49 -14.27 -0.94 0.87
N HIS A 50 -14.10 -1.52 2.06
CA HIS A 50 -15.13 -1.49 3.11
C HIS A 50 -15.12 -0.22 3.98
N LEU A 51 -14.10 0.65 3.85
CA LEU A 51 -14.06 1.95 4.53
C LEU A 51 -15.16 2.90 4.03
N ASP A 52 -15.55 2.76 2.76
CA ASP A 52 -16.51 3.61 2.05
C ASP A 52 -17.99 3.27 2.36
N ARG A 53 -18.27 2.40 3.35
CA ARG A 53 -19.65 2.07 3.71
C ARG A 53 -20.31 3.22 4.47
N ALA A 54 -21.15 3.96 3.76
CA ALA A 54 -21.99 5.07 4.24
C ALA A 54 -22.87 4.77 5.47
N THR A 55 -23.05 3.51 5.87
CA THR A 55 -23.88 3.10 7.01
C THR A 55 -23.12 2.97 8.34
N ASP A 56 -21.80 3.19 8.35
CA ASP A 56 -21.01 3.12 9.58
C ASP A 56 -20.86 4.52 10.20
N ALA A 57 -21.64 4.77 11.26
CA ALA A 57 -21.68 6.03 11.99
C ALA A 57 -20.36 6.40 12.72
N SER A 58 -19.37 5.50 12.71
CA SER A 58 -18.02 5.73 13.25
C SER A 58 -16.95 5.96 12.17
N SER A 59 -17.32 5.90 10.89
CA SER A 59 -16.37 5.97 9.78
C SER A 59 -15.94 7.40 9.49
N THR A 60 -14.90 7.85 10.18
CA THR A 60 -14.02 8.87 9.60
C THR A 60 -13.15 8.19 8.53
N VAL A 61 -13.64 8.15 7.28
CA VAL A 61 -12.93 8.63 6.07
C VAL A 61 -13.76 8.58 4.76
N ALA A 62 -13.99 9.80 4.26
CA ALA A 62 -13.83 10.38 2.92
C ALA A 62 -14.69 10.00 1.69
N GLY A 63 -15.60 9.03 1.69
CA GLY A 63 -16.50 8.87 0.53
C GLY A 63 -15.79 8.74 -0.83
N VAL A 64 -14.53 8.27 -0.82
CA VAL A 64 -13.68 8.11 -1.99
C VAL A 64 -13.74 6.65 -2.42
N LEU A 65 -14.17 6.43 -3.66
CA LEU A 65 -14.19 5.11 -4.28
C LEU A 65 -12.80 4.47 -4.23
N ILE A 66 -12.72 3.17 -3.97
CA ILE A 66 -11.44 2.44 -3.84
C ILE A 66 -10.55 2.56 -5.09
N GLU A 67 -11.14 2.81 -6.25
CA GLU A 67 -10.45 3.04 -7.52
C GLU A 67 -9.73 4.39 -7.58
N GLN A 68 -10.12 5.34 -6.74
CA GLN A 68 -9.55 6.70 -6.69
C GLN A 68 -8.76 6.96 -5.40
N MET A 69 -8.81 6.02 -4.45
CA MET A 69 -8.18 6.17 -3.14
C MET A 69 -6.66 6.31 -3.23
N GLN A 70 -6.13 7.30 -2.52
CA GLN A 70 -4.70 7.54 -2.36
C GLN A 70 -4.26 7.34 -0.89
N LEU A 71 -2.95 7.38 -0.65
CA LEU A 71 -2.40 7.24 0.71
C LEU A 71 -2.78 8.43 1.61
N SER A 72 -2.92 9.63 1.04
CA SER A 72 -3.42 10.80 1.78
C SER A 72 -4.86 10.65 2.24
N ASP A 73 -5.73 9.99 1.46
CA ASP A 73 -7.10 9.70 1.88
C ASP A 73 -7.09 8.70 3.04
N LEU A 74 -6.28 7.65 2.91
CA LEU A 74 -6.09 6.65 3.94
C LEU A 74 -5.47 7.23 5.23
N SER A 75 -4.62 8.25 5.12
CA SER A 75 -4.00 8.93 6.26
C SER A 75 -5.02 9.60 7.18
N ARG A 76 -6.18 10.00 6.65
CA ARG A 76 -7.25 10.65 7.42
C ARG A 76 -7.99 9.64 8.31
N CYS A 77 -7.77 8.34 8.11
CA CYS A 77 -8.36 7.29 8.91
C CYS A 77 -7.61 7.19 10.25
N ALA A 78 -8.34 6.91 11.32
CA ALA A 78 -7.73 6.39 12.53
C ALA A 78 -7.17 5.00 12.28
N GLN A 79 -5.98 4.71 12.82
CA GLN A 79 -5.36 3.38 12.69
C GLN A 79 -6.27 2.27 13.23
N ALA A 80 -7.01 2.55 14.30
CA ALA A 80 -7.97 1.63 14.90
C ALA A 80 -9.09 1.21 13.94
N ASN A 81 -9.54 2.10 13.06
CA ASN A 81 -10.59 1.79 12.07
C ASN A 81 -10.07 0.83 11.00
N ILE A 82 -8.82 1.01 10.58
CA ILE A 82 -8.17 0.08 9.64
C ILE A 82 -8.06 -1.32 10.25
N LEU A 83 -7.61 -1.42 11.50
CA LEU A 83 -7.48 -2.70 12.21
C LEU A 83 -8.80 -3.45 12.39
N ARG A 84 -9.94 -2.74 12.36
CA ARG A 84 -11.29 -3.31 12.51
C ARG A 84 -11.93 -3.71 11.18
N LEU A 85 -11.27 -3.48 10.04
CA LEU A 85 -11.83 -3.83 8.74
C LEU A 85 -12.13 -5.32 8.65
N PRO A 86 -13.33 -5.70 8.18
CA PRO A 86 -13.70 -7.10 8.04
C PRO A 86 -12.73 -7.77 7.06
N ASN A 87 -12.32 -9.00 7.40
CA ASN A 87 -11.38 -9.80 6.62
C ASN A 87 -9.95 -9.23 6.48
N LEU A 88 -9.62 -8.10 7.12
CA LEU A 88 -8.25 -7.59 7.12
C LEU A 88 -7.39 -8.41 8.08
N GLY A 89 -6.60 -9.32 7.51
CA GLY A 89 -5.62 -10.09 8.26
C GLY A 89 -4.37 -9.26 8.59
N ARG A 90 -3.60 -9.70 9.59
CA ARG A 90 -2.36 -9.00 10.01
C ARG A 90 -1.37 -8.77 8.86
N VAL A 91 -1.22 -9.71 7.94
CA VAL A 91 -0.32 -9.55 6.78
C VAL A 91 -0.79 -8.41 5.88
N SER A 92 -2.07 -8.37 5.51
CA SER A 92 -2.65 -7.29 4.68
C SER A 92 -2.58 -5.93 5.38
N TYR A 93 -2.78 -5.89 6.70
CA TYR A 93 -2.51 -4.68 7.48
C TYR A 93 -1.03 -4.25 7.38
N CYS A 94 -0.09 -5.18 7.53
CA CYS A 94 1.34 -4.87 7.41
C CYS A 94 1.74 -4.40 6.01
N GLU A 95 1.11 -4.92 4.96
CA GLU A 95 1.31 -4.42 3.58
C GLU A 95 0.92 -2.93 3.48
N ILE A 96 -0.26 -2.57 4.02
CA ILE A 96 -0.74 -1.18 4.03
C ILE A 96 0.16 -0.29 4.89
N ALA A 97 0.48 -0.72 6.11
CA ALA A 97 1.34 0.02 7.03
C ALA A 97 2.74 0.25 6.45
N ALA A 98 3.34 -0.78 5.82
CA ALA A 98 4.63 -0.64 5.16
C ALA A 98 4.56 0.29 3.95
N ALA A 99 3.44 0.33 3.21
CA ALA A 99 3.25 1.30 2.14
C ALA A 99 3.13 2.73 2.69
N MET A 100 2.32 2.96 3.72
CA MET A 100 2.20 4.27 4.38
C MET A 100 3.58 4.78 4.81
N ASP A 101 4.32 3.97 5.58
CA ASP A 101 5.66 4.34 6.06
C ASP A 101 6.66 4.56 4.90
N ARG A 102 6.65 3.70 3.87
CA ARG A 102 7.53 3.82 2.68
C ARG A 102 7.33 5.12 1.92
N TYR A 103 6.12 5.67 1.91
CA TYR A 103 5.76 6.89 1.18
C TYR A 103 5.60 8.12 2.10
N GLY A 104 5.99 7.99 3.38
CA GLY A 104 6.00 9.09 4.35
C GLY A 104 4.64 9.43 4.97
N TRP A 105 3.61 8.61 4.71
CA TRP A 105 2.27 8.82 5.24
C TRP A 105 2.08 8.15 6.61
N ARG A 106 1.20 8.73 7.43
CA ARG A 106 0.82 8.21 8.75
C ARG A 106 -0.69 8.31 8.93
N PHE A 107 -1.27 7.40 9.69
CA PHE A 107 -2.65 7.55 10.17
C PHE A 107 -2.76 8.76 11.09
N HIS A 108 -3.97 9.28 11.26
CA HIS A 108 -4.23 10.42 12.13
C HIS A 108 -5.21 10.03 13.23
N ASP A 109 -4.92 10.49 14.44
CA ASP A 109 -5.81 10.29 15.58
C ASP A 109 -7.12 11.04 15.34
N GLN A 110 -8.23 10.33 15.46
CA GLN A 110 -9.56 10.86 15.12
C GLN A 110 -10.00 12.05 15.99
N TRP A 111 -9.44 12.21 17.19
CA TRP A 111 -9.87 13.24 18.14
C TRP A 111 -9.01 14.50 18.06
N THR A 112 -7.72 14.31 17.83
CA THR A 112 -6.72 15.38 17.85
C THR A 112 -6.27 15.82 16.47
N GLY A 113 -6.54 15.00 15.43
CA GLY A 113 -6.08 15.23 14.06
C GLY A 113 -4.56 15.22 13.93
N LYS A 114 -3.83 14.73 14.95
CA LYS A 114 -2.38 14.64 14.93
C LYS A 114 -1.94 13.33 14.29
N PRO A 115 -0.80 13.30 13.58
CA PRO A 115 -0.27 12.06 13.05
C PRO A 115 0.02 11.08 14.19
N GLU A 116 -0.46 9.85 14.04
CA GLU A 116 -0.15 8.74 14.91
C GLU A 116 1.32 8.30 14.75
N ARG A 117 1.78 7.38 15.60
CA ARG A 117 3.10 6.76 15.42
C ARG A 117 3.11 5.94 14.11
N PRO A 118 4.29 5.70 13.50
CA PRO A 118 4.40 4.83 12.34
C PRO A 118 3.68 3.50 12.57
N ALA A 119 2.86 3.10 11.60
CA ALA A 119 1.87 2.04 11.78
C ALA A 119 2.51 0.67 12.07
N LEU A 120 3.76 0.50 11.64
CA LEU A 120 4.57 -0.69 11.90
C LEU A 120 5.14 -0.75 13.33
N GLU A 121 5.35 0.38 14.01
CA GLU A 121 5.87 0.40 15.39
C GLU A 121 4.92 -0.30 16.36
N ALA A 122 3.61 -0.25 16.09
CA ALA A 122 2.58 -0.93 16.89
C ALA A 122 2.74 -2.46 16.93
N LEU A 123 3.51 -3.06 16.02
CA LEU A 123 3.76 -4.50 15.96
C LEU A 123 4.89 -4.95 16.90
N GLY A 124 5.68 -4.03 17.43
CA GLY A 124 6.74 -4.28 18.41
C GLY A 124 7.66 -5.45 18.00
N SER A 125 7.85 -6.40 18.92
CA SER A 125 8.73 -7.56 18.71
C SER A 125 8.30 -8.50 17.58
N SER A 126 7.04 -8.43 17.13
CA SER A 126 6.55 -9.27 16.03
C SER A 126 6.84 -8.67 14.64
N LEU A 127 7.30 -7.42 14.57
CA LEU A 127 7.50 -6.70 13.31
C LEU A 127 8.41 -7.45 12.32
N PRO A 128 9.60 -7.99 12.71
CA PRO A 128 10.48 -8.66 11.76
C PRO A 128 9.82 -9.85 11.06
N ARG A 129 9.05 -10.63 11.83
CA ARG A 129 8.31 -11.79 11.30
C ARG A 129 7.26 -11.36 10.27
N TYR A 130 6.53 -10.29 10.52
CA TYR A 130 5.50 -9.83 9.58
C TYR A 130 6.11 -9.18 8.34
N LEU A 131 7.20 -8.42 8.47
CA LEU A 131 7.92 -7.87 7.32
C LEU A 131 8.45 -8.98 6.41
N GLN A 132 9.02 -10.05 6.97
CA GLN A 132 9.44 -11.21 6.19
C GLN A 132 8.27 -11.84 5.42
N ARG A 133 7.08 -11.94 6.04
CA ARG A 133 5.88 -12.46 5.37
C ARG A 133 5.39 -11.54 4.26
N VAL A 134 5.43 -10.22 4.45
CA VAL A 134 5.08 -9.22 3.44
C VAL A 134 6.04 -9.33 2.25
N THR A 135 7.35 -9.35 2.49
CA THR A 135 8.37 -9.50 1.44
C THR A 135 8.16 -10.78 0.64
N ARG A 136 8.04 -11.93 1.33
CA ARG A 136 7.80 -13.22 0.66
C ARG A 136 6.50 -13.22 -0.15
N ALA A 137 5.44 -12.61 0.36
CA ALA A 137 4.17 -12.53 -0.36
C ALA A 137 4.29 -11.64 -1.61
N ALA A 138 5.07 -10.55 -1.55
CA ALA A 138 5.35 -9.71 -2.70
C ALA A 138 6.19 -10.43 -3.77
N GLU A 139 7.21 -11.18 -3.35
CA GLU A 139 8.03 -12.03 -4.25
C GLU A 139 7.18 -13.04 -5.00
N VAL A 140 6.33 -13.80 -4.29
CA VAL A 140 5.42 -14.79 -4.93
C VAL A 140 4.47 -14.14 -5.94
N ARG A 141 3.96 -12.93 -5.64
CA ARG A 141 3.13 -12.18 -6.59
C ARG A 141 3.92 -11.77 -7.83
N ALA A 142 5.14 -11.29 -7.65
CA ALA A 142 6.02 -10.89 -8.75
C ALA A 142 6.40 -12.10 -9.64
N GLU A 143 6.73 -13.24 -9.05
CA GLU A 143 7.01 -14.48 -9.78
C GLU A 143 5.79 -14.96 -10.58
N THR A 144 4.62 -14.96 -9.96
CA THR A 144 3.36 -15.35 -10.62
C THR A 144 3.04 -14.42 -11.78
N PHE A 145 3.26 -13.12 -11.60
CA PHE A 145 3.07 -12.13 -12.66
C PHE A 145 4.04 -12.35 -13.82
N ALA A 146 5.34 -12.56 -13.54
CA ALA A 146 6.35 -12.84 -14.55
C ALA A 146 6.04 -14.13 -15.35
N LEU A 147 5.46 -15.14 -14.69
CA LEU A 147 4.96 -16.34 -15.37
C LEU A 147 3.82 -16.00 -16.33
N GLY A 148 2.85 -15.21 -15.89
CA GLY A 148 1.75 -14.74 -16.74
C GLY A 148 2.23 -13.85 -17.89
N GLU A 149 3.29 -13.05 -17.73
CA GLU A 149 3.90 -12.27 -18.82
C GLU A 149 4.52 -13.17 -19.89
N LYS A 150 5.11 -14.31 -19.50
CA LYS A 150 5.57 -15.32 -20.47
C LYS A 150 4.38 -15.91 -21.24
N MET A 151 3.31 -16.28 -20.54
CA MET A 151 2.08 -16.78 -21.17
C MET A 151 1.47 -15.75 -22.12
N LEU A 152 1.45 -14.47 -21.74
CA LEU A 152 0.96 -13.37 -22.57
C LEU A 152 1.78 -13.23 -23.86
N ARG A 153 3.11 -13.29 -23.76
CA ARG A 153 3.98 -13.24 -24.95
C ARG A 153 3.74 -14.41 -25.89
N PHE A 154 3.66 -15.64 -25.37
CA PHE A 154 3.31 -16.81 -26.19
C PHE A 154 1.97 -16.65 -26.91
N HIS A 155 1.00 -16.03 -26.25
CA HIS A 155 -0.31 -15.78 -26.85
C HIS A 155 -0.29 -14.69 -27.93
N GLU A 156 0.38 -13.56 -27.67
CA GLU A 156 0.35 -12.38 -28.55
C GLU A 156 1.39 -12.39 -29.66
N GLN A 157 2.56 -12.97 -29.42
CA GLN A 157 3.69 -12.99 -30.35
C GLN A 157 3.73 -14.28 -31.16
N ASP A 158 3.52 -15.42 -30.49
CA ASP A 158 3.63 -16.74 -31.12
C ASP A 158 2.25 -17.30 -31.54
N GLY A 159 1.17 -16.59 -31.25
CA GLY A 159 -0.20 -16.96 -31.66
C GLY A 159 -0.75 -18.21 -30.98
N LEU A 160 -0.12 -18.68 -29.90
CA LEU A 160 -0.53 -19.91 -29.21
C LEU A 160 -1.90 -19.75 -28.54
N SER A 161 -2.72 -20.81 -28.64
CA SER A 161 -3.99 -20.88 -27.94
C SER A 161 -3.78 -21.10 -26.44
N GLY A 162 -4.81 -20.77 -25.64
CA GLY A 162 -4.77 -21.02 -24.19
C GLY A 162 -4.53 -22.49 -23.84
N ALA A 163 -5.04 -23.44 -24.65
CA ALA A 163 -4.83 -24.87 -24.44
C ALA A 163 -3.37 -25.30 -24.65
N GLU A 164 -2.72 -24.78 -25.70
CA GLU A 164 -1.31 -25.05 -25.99
C GLU A 164 -0.41 -24.45 -24.90
N ILE A 165 -0.68 -23.21 -24.49
CA ILE A 165 0.02 -22.56 -23.38
C ILE A 165 -0.20 -23.36 -22.08
N GLY A 166 -1.42 -23.79 -21.81
CA GLY A 166 -1.71 -24.64 -20.64
C GLY A 166 -0.83 -25.88 -20.60
N LYS A 167 -0.71 -26.60 -21.73
CA LYS A 167 0.18 -27.76 -21.86
C LYS A 167 1.65 -27.42 -21.60
N LEU A 168 2.15 -26.30 -22.12
CA LEU A 168 3.55 -25.87 -21.93
C LEU A 168 3.88 -25.56 -20.46
N PHE A 169 2.92 -25.03 -19.71
CA PHE A 169 3.11 -24.60 -18.33
C PHE A 169 2.56 -25.59 -17.28
N GLY A 170 2.06 -26.75 -17.71
CA GLY A 170 1.49 -27.75 -16.80
C GLY A 170 0.21 -27.28 -16.10
N VAL A 171 -0.58 -26.40 -16.73
CA VAL A 171 -1.85 -25.88 -16.21
C VAL A 171 -2.99 -26.11 -17.20
N THR A 172 -4.23 -25.91 -16.78
CA THR A 172 -5.37 -25.98 -17.71
C THR A 172 -5.36 -24.79 -18.66
N GLY A 173 -5.93 -24.95 -19.87
CA GLY A 173 -6.02 -23.82 -20.80
C GLY A 173 -6.85 -22.65 -20.28
N ALA A 174 -7.86 -22.92 -19.45
CA ALA A 174 -8.63 -21.89 -18.75
C ALA A 174 -7.78 -21.12 -17.73
N ALA A 175 -6.92 -21.81 -16.96
CA ALA A 175 -6.01 -21.15 -16.02
C ALA A 175 -4.96 -20.29 -16.75
N ALA A 176 -4.43 -20.76 -17.88
CA ALA A 176 -3.55 -19.97 -18.74
C ALA A 176 -4.27 -18.71 -19.26
N HIS A 177 -5.50 -18.84 -19.77
CA HIS A 177 -6.28 -17.70 -20.24
C HIS A 177 -6.58 -16.70 -19.11
N ALA A 178 -6.97 -17.17 -17.93
CA ALA A 178 -7.19 -16.30 -16.78
C ALA A 178 -5.91 -15.54 -16.37
N SER A 179 -4.75 -16.20 -16.41
CA SER A 179 -3.45 -15.58 -16.14
C SER A 179 -3.13 -14.47 -17.15
N ILE A 180 -3.32 -14.75 -18.44
CA ILE A 180 -3.14 -13.78 -19.54
C ILE A 180 -4.01 -12.54 -19.33
N GLN A 181 -5.31 -12.73 -19.07
CA GLN A 181 -6.23 -11.61 -18.85
C GLN A 181 -5.85 -10.79 -17.60
N LYS A 182 -5.45 -11.47 -16.52
CA LYS A 182 -4.99 -10.81 -15.30
C LYS A 182 -3.74 -9.97 -15.54
N VAL A 183 -2.76 -10.50 -16.29
CA VAL A 183 -1.54 -9.76 -16.61
C VAL A 183 -1.83 -8.57 -17.51
N ARG A 184 -2.65 -8.73 -18.57
CA ARG A 184 -3.08 -7.60 -19.42
C ARG A 184 -3.70 -6.48 -18.59
N HIS A 185 -4.60 -6.84 -17.67
CA HIS A 185 -5.23 -5.87 -16.78
C HIS A 185 -4.22 -5.14 -15.89
N ILE A 186 -3.27 -5.87 -15.28
CA ILE A 186 -2.24 -5.26 -14.43
C ILE A 186 -1.30 -4.37 -15.24
N VAL A 187 -0.86 -4.78 -16.44
CA VAL A 187 -0.02 -3.95 -17.32
C VAL A 187 -0.74 -2.64 -17.67
N GLU A 188 -2.03 -2.73 -18.01
CA GLU A 188 -2.84 -1.55 -18.28
C GLU A 188 -3.01 -0.64 -17.05
N LEU A 189 -3.19 -1.23 -15.85
CA LEU A 189 -3.22 -0.46 -14.60
C LEU A 189 -1.89 0.26 -14.33
N ARG A 190 -0.75 -0.42 -14.53
CA ARG A 190 0.58 0.21 -14.36
C ARG A 190 0.79 1.37 -15.33
N ARG A 191 0.25 1.28 -16.54
CA ARG A 191 0.29 2.35 -17.55
C ARG A 191 -0.57 3.56 -17.14
N ARG A 192 -1.79 3.32 -16.65
CA ARG A 192 -2.72 4.38 -16.22
C ARG A 192 -2.34 5.02 -14.88
N HIS A 193 -1.76 4.23 -13.98
CA HIS A 193 -1.40 4.63 -12.63
C HIS A 193 0.06 4.23 -12.37
N PRO A 194 1.04 4.99 -12.90
CA PRO A 194 2.45 4.73 -12.63
C PRO A 194 2.71 4.85 -11.13
N LEU A 195 3.54 3.95 -10.59
CA LEU A 195 3.93 4.02 -9.19
C LEU A 195 5.00 5.11 -9.02
N PRO A 196 4.75 6.15 -8.22
CA PRO A 196 5.76 7.16 -7.97
C PRO A 196 6.94 6.54 -7.18
N PRO A 197 8.18 7.02 -7.36
CA PRO A 197 9.30 6.57 -6.55
C PRO A 197 9.06 6.95 -5.08
N PRO A 198 9.46 6.10 -4.11
CA PRO A 198 9.44 6.50 -2.72
C PRO A 198 10.38 7.71 -2.50
N PRO A 199 10.09 8.58 -1.52
CA PRO A 199 10.95 9.70 -1.19
C PRO A 199 12.36 9.24 -0.85
N ALA A 200 13.37 10.03 -1.24
CA ALA A 200 14.75 9.78 -0.84
C ALA A 200 14.82 9.84 0.69
N MET A 201 15.35 8.78 1.31
CA MET A 201 15.66 8.81 2.74
C MET A 201 16.82 9.79 2.93
N CYS A 202 16.53 10.95 3.54
CA CYS A 202 17.54 11.91 3.98
C CYS A 202 18.30 11.37 5.20
#